data_AF-A0A5E4BJQ2-F1
#
_entry.id   AF-A0A5E4BJQ2-F1
#
_cell.length_a   1.000
_cell.length_b   1.000
_cell.length_c   1.000
_cell.angle_alpha   90.00
_cell.angle_beta   90.00
_cell.angle_gamma   90.00
#
_symmetry.space_group_name_H-M   'P 1'
#
loop_
_entity.id
_entity.type
_entity.pdbx_description
1 polymer ?
#
loop_
_entity_poly.entity_id
_entity_poly.type
_entity_poly.pdbx_seq_one_letter_code
_entity_poly.pdbx_strand_id
1 'polypeptide(L)'
;MAVETTQGIVLHWRAHSWPLRSQRTPVASLHSVAKELEGLAGGPHTVVVLGLGAHFTTFPPSIFARRLAGIRAAVMALLEREPSTLVVIKLANTGYKSVYGSDWFTLHMNRLLRAAFAGLRVAFVDAWEMTSSLALPDNIHPRKLIVSNEVNLLLSFICPT
;
A
#
# COMPACT_ATOMS: atom_id res chain seq x y z
N MET A 1 3.64 -16.83 1.65
CA MET A 1 3.02 -17.12 0.35
C MET A 1 1.81 -17.99 0.63
N ALA A 2 0.70 -17.75 -0.04
CA ALA A 2 -0.45 -18.64 -0.07
C ALA A 2 -0.73 -19.01 -1.52
N VAL A 3 -1.18 -20.24 -1.76
CA VAL A 3 -1.42 -20.79 -3.11
C VAL A 3 -2.80 -21.45 -3.12
N GLU A 4 -3.63 -21.08 -4.08
CA GLU A 4 -4.86 -21.80 -4.44
C GLU A 4 -4.63 -22.47 -5.79
N THR A 5 -4.47 -23.79 -5.79
CA THR A 5 -4.05 -24.55 -6.95
C THR A 5 -5.15 -24.72 -7.98
N THR A 6 -6.43 -24.72 -7.57
CA THR A 6 -7.57 -24.92 -8.47
C THR A 6 -7.71 -23.81 -9.50
N GLN A 7 -7.43 -22.57 -9.09
CA GLN A 7 -7.53 -21.37 -9.92
C GLN A 7 -6.16 -20.80 -10.30
N GLY A 8 -5.07 -21.45 -9.89
CA GLY A 8 -3.71 -20.98 -10.15
C GLY A 8 -3.38 -19.63 -9.49
N ILE A 9 -4.01 -19.31 -8.35
CA ILE A 9 -3.82 -18.02 -7.68
C ILE A 9 -2.69 -18.14 -6.66
N VAL A 10 -1.74 -17.20 -6.72
CA VAL A 10 -0.65 -17.10 -5.75
C VAL A 10 -0.68 -15.73 -5.10
N LEU A 11 -0.70 -15.70 -3.76
CA LEU A 11 -0.59 -14.50 -2.97
C LEU A 11 0.80 -14.43 -2.31
N HIS A 12 1.51 -13.35 -2.62
CA HIS A 12 2.75 -12.98 -1.97
C HIS A 12 2.52 -11.77 -1.06
N TRP A 13 2.95 -11.87 0.19
CA TRP A 13 3.02 -10.75 1.10
C TRP A 13 4.47 -10.55 1.53
N ARG A 14 4.93 -9.30 1.51
CA ARG A 14 6.28 -8.90 1.91
C ARG A 14 6.18 -7.66 2.79
N ALA A 15 6.92 -7.66 3.90
CA ALA A 15 7.12 -6.44 4.66
C ALA A 15 8.10 -5.53 3.91
N HIS A 16 7.77 -4.23 3.82
CA HIS A 16 8.72 -3.27 3.27
C HIS A 16 9.91 -3.10 4.22
N SER A 17 11.04 -2.70 3.64
CA SER A 17 12.26 -2.31 4.36
C SER A 17 12.02 -1.16 5.34
N TRP A 18 13.03 -0.85 6.17
CA TRP A 18 12.98 0.25 7.13
C TRP A 18 12.52 1.57 6.51
N PRO A 19 11.73 2.39 7.23
CA PRO A 19 11.26 2.17 8.60
C PRO A 19 10.07 1.22 8.67
N LEU A 20 10.22 0.04 9.28
CA LEU A 20 9.12 -0.87 9.63
C LEU A 20 8.89 -0.75 11.14
N ARG A 21 7.64 -0.62 11.56
CA ARG A 21 7.29 -0.59 12.99
C ARG A 21 6.48 -1.82 13.35
N SER A 22 7.17 -2.83 13.88
CA SER A 22 6.59 -4.07 14.37
C SER A 22 7.31 -4.50 15.65
N GLN A 23 6.66 -5.27 16.52
CA GLN A 23 7.27 -5.77 17.75
C GLN A 23 8.47 -6.69 17.45
N ARG A 24 8.31 -7.61 16.49
CA ARG A 24 9.35 -8.54 16.04
C ARG A 24 9.20 -8.77 14.55
N THR A 25 10.29 -8.64 13.80
CA THR A 25 10.32 -9.01 12.38
C THR A 25 11.72 -9.52 12.04
N PRO A 26 11.87 -10.73 11.49
CA PRO A 26 13.17 -11.19 11.00
C PRO A 26 13.69 -10.23 9.94
N VAL A 27 14.96 -9.83 10.03
CA VAL A 27 15.59 -8.92 9.05
C VAL A 27 15.53 -9.50 7.64
N ALA A 28 15.63 -10.82 7.51
CA ALA A 28 15.51 -11.53 6.23
C ALA A 28 14.13 -11.38 5.56
N SER A 29 13.10 -10.96 6.32
CA SER A 29 11.75 -10.69 5.81
C SER A 29 11.54 -9.23 5.41
N LEU A 30 12.59 -8.40 5.43
CA LEU A 30 12.53 -7.00 5.04
C LEU A 30 12.98 -6.82 3.59
N HIS A 31 12.08 -6.34 2.75
CA HIS A 31 12.32 -6.27 1.31
C HIS A 31 12.28 -4.83 0.81
N SER A 32 13.18 -4.48 -0.11
CA SER A 32 13.07 -3.22 -0.83
C SER A 32 11.92 -3.32 -1.82
N VAL A 33 10.87 -2.53 -1.62
CA VAL A 33 9.70 -2.50 -2.52
C VAL A 33 10.13 -2.26 -3.97
N ALA A 34 11.05 -1.34 -4.21
CA ALA A 34 11.56 -1.07 -5.56
C ALA A 34 12.22 -2.30 -6.19
N LYS A 35 13.04 -3.05 -5.44
CA LYS A 35 13.72 -4.25 -5.94
C LYS A 35 12.73 -5.40 -6.20
N GLU A 36 11.72 -5.55 -5.36
CA GLU A 36 10.66 -6.54 -5.59
C GLU A 36 9.89 -6.24 -6.88
N LEU A 37 9.61 -4.96 -7.18
CA LEU A 37 8.95 -4.54 -8.42
C LEU A 37 9.87 -4.68 -9.65
N GLU A 38 11.17 -4.40 -9.51
CA GLU A 38 12.16 -4.61 -10.58
C GLU A 38 12.25 -6.08 -10.99
N GLY A 39 12.20 -7.01 -10.03
CA GLY A 39 12.24 -8.45 -10.27
C GLY A 39 10.90 -9.07 -10.68
N LEU A 40 9.81 -8.29 -10.68
CA LEU A 40 8.48 -8.78 -11.04
C LEU A 40 8.32 -8.78 -12.56
N ALA A 41 7.89 -9.89 -13.15
CA ALA A 41 7.59 -9.94 -14.58
C ALA A 41 6.52 -8.89 -14.95
N GLY A 42 5.38 -8.93 -14.26
CA GLY A 42 4.20 -8.09 -14.53
C GLY A 42 3.13 -8.85 -15.32
N GLY A 43 2.27 -8.13 -16.03
CA GLY A 43 1.34 -8.67 -17.01
C GLY A 43 -0.13 -8.71 -16.56
N PRO A 44 -1.03 -9.24 -17.42
CA PRO A 44 -2.49 -9.12 -17.25
C PRO A 44 -3.05 -9.92 -16.07
N HIS A 45 -2.27 -10.88 -15.55
CA HIS A 45 -2.64 -11.71 -14.40
C HIS A 45 -1.87 -11.34 -13.13
N THR A 46 -1.17 -10.20 -13.15
CA THR A 46 -0.37 -9.72 -12.02
C THR A 46 -1.02 -8.50 -11.39
N VAL A 47 -1.32 -8.62 -10.10
CA VAL A 47 -1.83 -7.52 -9.27
C VAL A 47 -0.80 -7.17 -8.21
N VAL A 48 -0.41 -5.89 -8.16
CA VAL A 48 0.49 -5.34 -7.16
C VAL A 48 -0.31 -4.45 -6.22
N VAL A 49 -0.28 -4.74 -4.92
CA VAL A 49 -0.89 -3.88 -3.90
C VAL A 49 0.19 -3.25 -3.03
N LEU A 50 0.26 -1.93 -3.03
CA LEU A 50 1.22 -1.17 -2.23
C LEU A 50 0.51 -0.50 -1.05
N GLY A 51 0.82 -0.95 0.17
CA GLY A 51 0.37 -0.33 1.42
C GLY A 51 1.52 0.36 2.14
N LEU A 52 1.48 1.69 2.18
CA LEU A 52 2.50 2.52 2.83
C LEU A 52 1.81 3.59 3.67
N GLY A 53 2.39 3.94 4.82
CA GLY A 53 1.90 5.09 5.60
C GLY A 53 2.18 4.97 7.08
N ALA A 54 1.52 4.02 7.75
CA ALA A 54 1.53 3.88 9.21
C ALA A 54 2.94 3.88 9.83
N HIS A 55 3.94 3.28 9.18
CA HIS A 55 5.30 3.21 9.73
C HIS A 55 6.13 4.49 9.53
N PHE A 56 5.66 5.42 8.69
CA PHE A 56 6.32 6.68 8.37
C PHE A 56 5.68 7.87 9.10
N THR A 57 4.57 7.68 9.82
CA THR A 57 3.83 8.75 10.52
C THR A 57 4.62 9.41 11.66
N THR A 58 5.75 8.82 12.06
CA THR A 58 6.68 9.35 13.08
C THR A 58 8.02 9.77 12.51
N PHE A 59 8.13 9.90 11.19
CA PHE A 59 9.35 10.31 10.49
C PHE A 59 9.12 11.64 9.75
N PRO A 60 10.18 12.43 9.52
CA PRO A 60 10.06 13.63 8.70
C PRO A 60 9.47 13.31 7.31
N PRO A 61 8.57 14.16 6.76
CA PRO A 61 7.97 13.95 5.44
C PRO A 61 8.97 13.68 4.32
N SER A 62 10.18 14.25 4.42
CA SER A 62 11.26 14.05 3.44
C SER A 62 11.70 12.58 3.32
N ILE A 63 11.65 11.81 4.41
CA ILE A 63 11.97 10.38 4.41
C ILE A 63 10.90 9.61 3.61
N PHE A 64 9.63 9.94 3.84
CA PHE A 64 8.53 9.33 3.11
C PHE A 64 8.55 9.72 1.63
N ALA A 65 8.76 10.99 1.31
CA ALA A 65 8.88 11.48 -0.07
C ALA A 65 10.03 10.80 -0.84
N ARG A 66 11.20 10.63 -0.20
CA ARG A 66 12.32 9.90 -0.80
C ARG A 66 11.96 8.43 -1.08
N ARG A 67 11.28 7.77 -0.13
CA ARG A 67 10.81 6.39 -0.34
C ARG A 67 9.83 6.31 -1.51
N LEU A 68 8.89 7.25 -1.59
CA LEU A 68 7.90 7.30 -2.67
C LEU A 68 8.55 7.54 -4.03
N ALA A 69 9.57 8.38 -4.13
CA ALA A 69 10.27 8.62 -5.41
C ALA A 69 10.84 7.32 -6.00
N GLY A 70 11.51 6.50 -5.19
CA GLY A 70 12.04 5.21 -5.64
C GLY A 70 10.96 4.20 -6.02
N ILE A 71 9.88 4.12 -5.23
CA ILE A 71 8.75 3.22 -5.53
C ILE A 71 8.02 3.67 -6.80
N ARG A 72 7.81 4.98 -6.96
CA ARG A 72 7.21 5.57 -8.17
C ARG A 72 8.02 5.20 -9.42
N ALA A 73 9.34 5.36 -9.38
CA ALA A 73 10.20 4.99 -10.50
C ALA A 73 10.10 3.49 -10.84
N ALA A 74 10.07 2.62 -9.82
CA ALA A 74 9.92 1.19 -10.03
C ALA A 74 8.53 0.81 -10.59
N VAL A 75 7.45 1.45 -10.12
CA VAL A 75 6.10 1.29 -10.66
C VAL A 75 6.03 1.76 -12.11
N MET A 76 6.65 2.90 -12.44
CA MET A 76 6.74 3.36 -13.83
C MET A 76 7.42 2.33 -14.73
N ALA A 77 8.62 1.87 -14.35
CA ALA A 77 9.37 0.90 -15.15
C ALA A 77 8.61 -0.43 -15.31
N LEU A 78 7.87 -0.86 -14.28
CA LEU A 78 6.98 -2.01 -14.37
C LEU A 78 5.85 -1.79 -15.36
N LEU A 79 5.17 -0.64 -15.32
CA LEU A 79 4.04 -0.34 -16.20
C LEU A 79 4.45 -0.01 -17.64
N GLU A 80 5.69 0.46 -17.85
CA GLU A 80 6.30 0.63 -19.18
C GLU A 80 6.62 -0.73 -19.82
N ARG A 81 7.14 -1.68 -19.03
CA ARG A 81 7.43 -3.05 -19.50
C ARG A 81 6.17 -3.88 -19.68
N GLU A 82 5.26 -3.84 -18.72
CA GLU A 82 4.02 -4.63 -18.69
C GLU A 82 2.80 -3.74 -18.43
N PRO A 83 2.27 -3.06 -19.47
CA PRO A 83 1.16 -2.13 -19.36
C PRO A 83 -0.19 -2.78 -18.98
N SER A 84 -0.27 -4.09 -18.86
CA SER A 84 -1.47 -4.79 -18.40
C SER A 84 -1.44 -5.11 -16.90
N THR A 85 -0.31 -4.85 -16.22
CA THR A 85 -0.21 -5.02 -14.77
C THR A 85 -1.17 -4.08 -14.05
N LEU A 86 -1.95 -4.61 -13.10
CA LEU A 86 -2.77 -3.81 -12.20
C LEU A 86 -1.95 -3.41 -10.97
N VAL A 87 -1.81 -2.11 -10.73
CA VAL A 87 -1.15 -1.58 -9.53
C VAL A 87 -2.19 -0.82 -8.70
N VAL A 88 -2.36 -1.25 -7.45
CA VAL A 88 -3.30 -0.67 -6.50
C VAL A 88 -2.54 -0.08 -5.33
N ILE A 89 -2.84 1.18 -5.01
CA ILE A 89 -2.22 1.91 -3.93
C ILE A 89 -3.23 2.04 -2.78
N LYS A 90 -2.92 1.45 -1.63
CA LYS A 90 -3.71 1.62 -0.42
C LYS A 90 -3.26 2.89 0.30
N LEU A 91 -4.20 3.79 0.59
CA LEU A 91 -3.96 4.96 1.45
C LEU A 91 -3.90 4.57 2.93
N ALA A 92 -3.20 5.38 3.73
CA ALA A 92 -3.06 5.16 5.16
C ALA A 92 -4.38 5.38 5.91
N ASN A 93 -4.64 4.53 6.91
CA ASN A 93 -5.79 4.63 7.81
C ASN A 93 -5.65 5.82 8.78
N THR A 94 -6.76 6.28 9.36
CA THR A 94 -6.74 7.11 10.58
C THR A 94 -6.35 6.29 11.83
N GLY A 95 -6.23 6.95 12.98
CA GLY A 95 -6.16 6.28 14.29
C GLY A 95 -4.76 6.05 14.83
N TYR A 96 -3.75 6.71 14.25
CA TYR A 96 -2.44 6.85 14.89
C TYR A 96 -2.30 8.21 15.54
N LYS A 97 -2.53 8.27 16.85
CA LYS A 97 -2.49 9.51 17.63
C LYS A 97 -1.51 9.37 18.79
N SER A 98 -0.46 10.19 18.78
CA SER A 98 0.55 10.26 19.83
C SER A 98 1.24 11.62 19.80
N VAL A 99 2.12 11.90 20.75
CA VAL A 99 2.99 13.10 20.69
C VAL A 99 3.91 13.12 19.45
N TYR A 100 4.07 11.98 18.78
CA TYR A 100 4.91 11.81 17.59
C TYR A 100 4.13 11.70 16.27
N GLY A 101 2.80 11.72 16.29
CA GLY A 101 2.01 11.54 15.07
C GLY A 101 0.51 11.82 15.27
N SER A 102 -0.14 12.29 14.22
CA SER A 102 -1.57 12.62 14.22
C SER A 102 -2.21 12.33 12.86
N ASP A 103 -3.53 12.25 12.85
CA ASP A 103 -4.31 12.11 11.62
C ASP A 103 -4.08 13.28 10.66
N TRP A 104 -3.84 14.50 11.15
CA TRP A 104 -3.48 15.63 10.27
C TRP A 104 -2.21 15.36 9.47
N PHE A 105 -1.20 14.75 10.10
CA PHE A 105 0.03 14.36 9.42
C PHE A 105 -0.20 13.20 8.44
N THR A 106 -0.98 12.20 8.85
CA THR A 106 -1.36 11.08 7.98
C THR A 106 -2.14 11.55 6.74
N LEU A 107 -3.01 12.56 6.87
CA LEU A 107 -3.68 13.19 5.73
C LEU A 107 -2.67 13.82 4.77
N HIS A 108 -1.64 14.50 5.27
CA HIS A 108 -0.58 15.07 4.45
C HIS A 108 0.23 14.00 3.73
N MET A 109 0.50 12.89 4.41
CA MET A 109 1.13 11.72 3.80
C MET A 109 0.27 11.13 2.68
N ASN A 110 -1.04 10.99 2.87
CA ASN A 110 -1.94 10.51 1.82
C ASN A 110 -1.96 11.45 0.61
N ARG A 111 -1.86 12.78 0.82
CA ARG A 111 -1.68 13.74 -0.27
C ARG A 111 -0.37 13.54 -1.03
N LEU A 112 0.74 13.33 -0.32
CA LEU A 112 2.03 13.01 -0.95
C LEU A 112 1.97 11.70 -1.73
N LEU A 113 1.29 10.69 -1.20
CA LEU A 113 1.11 9.39 -1.85
C LEU A 113 0.33 9.57 -3.17
N ARG A 114 -0.81 10.26 -3.15
CA ARG A 114 -1.59 10.57 -4.35
C ARG A 114 -0.78 11.37 -5.37
N ALA A 115 -0.05 12.39 -4.93
CA ALA A 115 0.80 13.20 -5.79
C ALA A 115 1.95 12.38 -6.42
N ALA A 116 2.56 11.47 -5.67
CA ALA A 116 3.64 10.63 -6.18
C ALA A 116 3.19 9.73 -7.33
N PHE A 117 1.98 9.17 -7.27
CA PHE A 117 1.46 8.30 -8.33
C PHE A 117 0.57 9.03 -9.35
N ALA A 118 0.47 10.36 -9.29
CA ALA A 118 -0.25 11.14 -10.28
C ALA A 118 0.33 10.91 -11.69
N GLY A 119 -0.55 10.75 -12.67
CA GLY A 119 -0.19 10.48 -14.06
C GLY A 119 0.20 9.02 -14.36
N LEU A 120 0.24 8.13 -13.35
CA LEU A 120 0.45 6.69 -13.56
C LEU A 120 -0.90 5.96 -13.58
N ARG A 121 -0.99 4.88 -14.37
CA ARG A 121 -2.16 4.00 -14.42
C ARG A 121 -2.19 3.11 -13.17
N VAL A 122 -2.64 3.68 -12.07
CA VAL A 122 -2.83 3.00 -10.77
C VAL A 122 -4.24 3.22 -10.25
N ALA A 123 -4.74 2.27 -9.47
CA ALA A 123 -5.97 2.40 -8.70
C ALA A 123 -5.68 2.77 -7.24
N PHE A 124 -6.67 3.29 -6.52
CA PHE A 124 -6.55 3.61 -5.10
C PHE A 124 -7.62 2.89 -4.27
N VAL A 125 -7.19 2.30 -3.16
CA VAL A 125 -8.09 1.89 -2.07
C VAL A 125 -7.96 2.95 -0.97
N ASP A 126 -8.98 3.79 -0.84
CA ASP A 126 -8.99 4.90 0.13
C ASP A 126 -9.45 4.41 1.52
N ALA A 127 -8.54 3.75 2.25
CA ALA A 127 -8.82 3.34 3.62
C ALA A 127 -8.96 4.55 4.57
N TRP A 128 -8.44 5.72 4.20
CA TRP A 128 -8.62 6.95 4.98
C TRP A 128 -10.08 7.37 5.00
N GLU A 129 -10.74 7.43 3.84
CA GLU A 129 -12.16 7.76 3.74
C GLU A 129 -13.02 6.80 4.59
N MET A 130 -12.74 5.49 4.50
CA MET A 130 -13.47 4.49 5.27
C MET A 130 -13.30 4.67 6.79
N THR A 131 -12.06 4.90 7.26
CA THR A 131 -11.73 5.00 8.69
C THR A 131 -12.04 6.38 9.29
N SER A 132 -12.23 7.41 8.47
CA SER A 132 -12.66 8.74 8.92
C SER A 132 -14.18 8.94 8.90
N SER A 133 -14.92 8.17 8.10
CA SER A 133 -16.37 8.37 7.90
C SER A 133 -17.24 7.38 8.67
N LEU A 134 -16.76 6.17 8.93
CA LEU A 134 -17.54 5.15 9.63
C LEU A 134 -17.39 5.30 11.15
N ALA A 135 -18.51 5.17 11.87
CA ALA A 135 -18.57 5.27 13.33
C ALA A 135 -18.00 4.01 14.02
N LEU A 136 -16.71 3.77 13.85
CA LEU A 136 -15.96 2.68 14.46
C LEU A 136 -14.92 3.23 15.44
N PRO A 137 -14.42 2.40 16.38
CA PRO A 137 -13.36 2.82 17.29
C PRO A 137 -12.13 3.32 16.53
N ASP A 138 -11.62 4.46 16.97
CA ASP A 138 -10.40 5.06 16.45
C ASP A 138 -9.20 4.16 16.71
N ASN A 139 -8.72 3.50 15.66
CA ASN A 139 -7.66 2.50 15.77
C ASN A 139 -6.92 2.36 14.43
N ILE A 140 -5.60 2.53 14.47
CA ILE A 140 -4.72 2.31 13.32
C ILE A 140 -4.86 0.89 12.73
N HIS A 141 -5.23 -0.09 13.56
CA HIS A 141 -5.58 -1.45 13.17
C HIS A 141 -7.11 -1.55 13.02
N PRO A 142 -7.62 -1.41 11.79
CA PRO A 142 -9.04 -1.25 11.57
C PRO A 142 -9.79 -2.56 11.85
N ARG A 143 -11.08 -2.43 12.22
CA ARG A 143 -11.96 -3.59 12.47
C ARG A 143 -12.21 -4.38 11.18
N LYS A 144 -12.66 -5.62 11.33
CA LYS A 144 -12.98 -6.53 10.21
C LYS A 144 -13.89 -5.89 9.15
N LEU A 145 -14.86 -5.06 9.54
CA LEU A 145 -15.74 -4.35 8.60
C LEU A 145 -14.96 -3.48 7.60
N ILE A 146 -14.01 -2.67 8.08
CA ILE A 146 -13.18 -1.83 7.21
C ILE A 146 -12.30 -2.71 6.32
N VAL A 147 -11.67 -3.75 6.89
CA VAL A 147 -10.83 -4.67 6.11
C VAL A 147 -11.65 -5.34 4.99
N SER A 148 -12.90 -5.74 5.28
CA SER A 148 -13.81 -6.27 4.27
C SER A 148 -14.15 -5.24 3.19
N ASN A 149 -14.37 -3.97 3.54
CA ASN A 149 -14.61 -2.92 2.56
C ASN A 149 -13.37 -2.64 1.68
N GLU A 150 -12.18 -2.61 2.28
CA GLU A 150 -10.92 -2.48 1.54
C GLU A 150 -10.73 -3.63 0.54
N VAL A 151 -11.01 -4.87 0.96
CA VAL A 151 -10.91 -6.06 0.09
C VAL A 151 -11.96 -6.03 -1.00
N ASN A 152 -13.22 -5.67 -0.70
CA ASN A 152 -14.27 -5.58 -1.71
C ASN A 152 -13.94 -4.53 -2.79
N LEU A 153 -13.42 -3.37 -2.37
CA LEU A 153 -12.99 -2.33 -3.31
C LEU A 153 -11.75 -2.75 -4.10
N LEU A 154 -10.81 -3.48 -3.49
CA LEU A 154 -9.69 -4.07 -4.23
C LEU A 154 -10.18 -5.04 -5.31
N LEU A 155 -11.11 -5.94 -4.96
CA LEU A 155 -11.63 -6.94 -5.87
C LEU A 155 -12.44 -6.33 -7.02
N SER A 156 -13.08 -5.18 -6.84
CA SER A 156 -13.77 -4.50 -7.94
C SER A 156 -12.81 -3.96 -9.02
N PHE A 157 -11.53 -3.73 -8.71
CA PHE A 157 -10.51 -3.41 -9.70
C PHE A 157 -9.95 -4.66 -10.40
N ILE A 158 -9.88 -5.79 -9.69
CA ILE A 158 -9.32 -7.05 -10.20
C ILE A 158 -10.32 -7.75 -11.13
N CYS A 159 -11.60 -7.74 -10.75
CA CYS A 159 -12.69 -8.40 -11.46
C CYS A 159 -13.77 -7.36 -11.83
N PRO A 160 -13.51 -6.44 -12.76
CA PRO A 160 -14.52 -5.49 -13.21
C PRO A 160 -15.66 -6.26 -13.91
N THR A 161 -16.91 -5.94 -13.53
CA THR A 161 -18.12 -6.45 -14.20
C THR A 161 -18.27 -5.94 -15.62
#